data_AF-A0A7W6XDV3-F1
#
_entry.id   AF-A0A7W6XDV3-F1
#
_cell.length_a   1.000
_cell.length_b   1.000
_cell.length_c   1.000
_cell.angle_alpha   90.00
_cell.angle_beta   90.00
_cell.angle_gamma   90.00
#
_symmetry.space_group_name_H-M   'P 1'
#
loop_
_entity.id
_entity.type
_entity.pdbx_description
1 polymer ?
#
loop_
_entity_poly.entity_id
_entity_poly.type
_entity_poly.pdbx_seq_one_letter_code
_entity_poly.pdbx_strand_id
1 'polypeptide(L)'
;MRLKFSAARMGIGAACLVLGGVSPLCAEPVFDSLAGAWSGIGTMKPSDGPREKVRCKVAYNVTRPGRSLTLDLRCASDAYKMVLSANIEQSGTELSGNWFESEYRQGGKVYGTNKDGLIEARIEGNTVAALVTIQTRSNHQSFLMEAPGSWMAEVAIELNRDVK
;
A
#
# COMPACT_ATOMS: atom_id res chain seq x y z
N MET A 1 60.75 25.24 60.56
CA MET A 1 59.74 26.31 60.40
C MET A 1 58.45 25.68 59.91
N ARG A 2 57.36 25.74 60.69
CA ARG A 2 56.06 25.16 60.31
C ARG A 2 55.26 26.20 59.52
N LEU A 3 54.74 25.85 58.35
CA LEU A 3 53.53 26.48 57.82
C LEU A 3 52.52 25.40 57.46
N LYS A 4 51.39 25.43 58.19
CA LYS A 4 50.16 24.70 57.90
C LYS A 4 49.35 25.55 56.93
N PHE A 5 48.81 24.94 55.87
CA PHE A 5 47.67 25.47 55.14
C PHE A 5 46.60 24.38 55.05
N SER A 6 45.40 24.69 55.57
CA SER A 6 44.16 23.94 55.38
C SER A 6 43.18 24.82 54.60
N ALA A 7 42.50 24.25 53.61
CA ALA A 7 41.20 24.60 52.99
C ALA A 7 41.26 24.24 51.49
N ALA A 8 40.25 23.73 50.79
CA ALA A 8 38.91 23.24 51.10
C ALA A 8 38.45 22.37 49.89
N ARG A 9 37.44 21.51 50.08
CA ARG A 9 36.83 20.66 49.03
C ARG A 9 35.95 21.49 48.07
N MET A 10 35.99 21.15 46.78
CA MET A 10 34.99 21.43 45.73
C MET A 10 35.46 20.66 44.49
N GLY A 11 34.76 19.78 43.79
CA GLY A 11 33.42 19.23 43.77
C GLY A 11 33.40 18.33 42.52
N ILE A 12 32.88 17.11 42.63
CA ILE A 12 32.85 16.11 41.55
C ILE A 12 31.88 16.60 40.45
N GLY A 13 32.39 16.84 39.24
CA GLY A 13 31.59 17.10 38.06
C GLY A 13 31.71 15.96 37.06
N ALA A 14 31.01 14.85 37.28
CA ALA A 14 30.83 13.82 36.26
C ALA A 14 29.79 14.31 35.25
N ALA A 15 30.25 14.87 34.13
CA ALA A 15 29.39 15.20 32.99
C ALA A 15 28.99 13.89 32.28
N CYS A 16 27.84 13.32 32.65
CA CYS A 16 27.19 12.29 31.87
C CYS A 16 26.69 12.90 30.55
N LEU A 17 27.43 12.69 29.46
CA LEU A 17 26.90 12.86 28.10
C LEU A 17 25.80 11.81 27.89
N VAL A 18 24.55 12.24 27.97
CA VAL A 18 23.40 11.41 27.58
C VAL A 18 23.36 11.40 26.05
N LEU A 19 23.95 10.37 25.45
CA LEU A 19 23.74 10.06 24.03
C LEU A 19 22.27 9.65 23.86
N GLY A 20 21.42 10.61 23.53
CA GLY A 20 20.04 10.34 23.12
C GLY A 20 20.07 9.52 21.84
N GLY A 21 19.85 8.22 21.95
CA GLY A 21 19.65 7.33 20.83
C GLY A 21 18.42 7.80 20.05
N VAL A 22 18.65 8.35 18.86
CA VAL A 22 17.59 8.55 17.88
C VAL A 22 17.21 7.17 17.41
N SER A 23 16.17 6.58 17.99
CA SER A 23 15.57 5.37 17.42
C SER A 23 15.12 5.74 16.00
N PRO A 24 15.59 5.03 14.95
CA PRO A 24 14.96 5.19 13.65
C PRO A 24 13.48 4.87 13.84
N LEU A 25 12.60 5.79 13.45
CA LEU A 25 11.20 5.44 13.21
C LEU A 25 11.26 4.37 12.11
N CYS A 26 11.18 3.09 12.50
CA CYS A 26 10.88 2.04 11.55
C CYS A 26 9.53 2.42 10.94
N ALA A 27 9.53 2.84 9.67
CA ALA A 27 8.30 2.97 8.92
C ALA A 27 7.54 1.66 9.10
N GLU A 28 6.32 1.73 9.65
CA GLU A 28 5.50 0.53 9.83
C GLU A 28 5.43 -0.19 8.48
N PRO A 29 5.55 -1.52 8.46
CA PRO A 29 5.52 -2.23 7.20
C PRO A 29 4.16 -2.01 6.54
N VAL A 30 4.15 -1.24 5.45
CA VAL A 30 2.93 -0.64 4.88
C VAL A 30 1.85 -1.67 4.53
N PHE A 31 2.24 -2.90 4.20
CA PHE A 31 1.29 -4.00 3.95
C PHE A 31 0.45 -4.37 5.17
N ASP A 32 0.98 -4.23 6.37
CA ASP A 32 0.25 -4.55 7.60
C ASP A 32 -0.91 -3.56 7.79
N SER A 33 -0.74 -2.31 7.36
CA SER A 33 -1.81 -1.31 7.33
C SER A 33 -2.92 -1.66 6.33
N LEU A 34 -2.64 -2.44 5.27
CA LEU A 34 -3.64 -2.84 4.29
C LEU A 34 -4.44 -4.06 4.71
N ALA A 35 -3.89 -4.88 5.63
CA ALA A 35 -4.44 -6.18 6.00
C ALA A 35 -5.94 -6.14 6.35
N GLY A 36 -6.68 -7.15 5.85
CA GLY A 36 -8.10 -7.33 6.13
C GLY A 36 -9.01 -7.02 4.94
N ALA A 37 -10.29 -6.89 5.25
CA ALA A 37 -11.35 -6.69 4.26
C ALA A 37 -11.71 -5.21 4.11
N TRP A 38 -12.03 -4.83 2.88
CA TRP A 38 -12.41 -3.48 2.48
C TRP A 38 -13.60 -3.57 1.53
N SER A 39 -14.51 -2.61 1.62
CA SER A 39 -15.65 -2.53 0.73
C SER A 39 -15.98 -1.09 0.36
N GLY A 40 -16.63 -0.92 -0.78
CA GLY A 40 -16.97 0.41 -1.26
C GLY A 40 -17.64 0.43 -2.62
N ILE A 41 -17.62 1.60 -3.23
CA ILE A 41 -18.29 1.89 -4.49
C ILE A 41 -17.35 2.63 -5.43
N GLY A 42 -17.65 2.57 -6.72
CA GLY A 42 -16.84 3.20 -7.73
C GLY A 42 -17.49 3.18 -9.09
N THR A 43 -16.65 3.35 -10.11
CA THR A 43 -17.05 3.24 -11.50
C THR A 43 -16.03 2.44 -12.31
N MET A 44 -16.53 1.76 -13.34
CA MET A 44 -15.73 1.07 -14.35
C MET A 44 -16.12 1.62 -15.73
N LYS A 45 -15.13 1.92 -16.57
CA LYS A 45 -15.33 2.39 -17.94
C LYS A 45 -14.66 1.42 -18.92
N PRO A 46 -15.43 0.56 -19.60
CA PRO A 46 -14.92 -0.19 -20.74
C PRO A 46 -14.54 0.76 -21.89
N SER A 47 -13.71 0.30 -22.82
CA SER A 47 -13.29 1.10 -23.98
C SER A 47 -14.45 1.48 -24.90
N ASP A 48 -15.41 0.56 -25.06
CA ASP A 48 -16.47 0.60 -26.07
C ASP A 48 -17.88 0.86 -25.50
N GLY A 49 -18.04 0.87 -24.17
CA GLY A 49 -19.33 1.01 -23.50
C GLY A 49 -19.46 2.26 -22.62
N PRO A 50 -20.63 2.51 -22.02
CA PRO A 50 -20.81 3.58 -21.03
C PRO A 50 -20.01 3.30 -19.74
N ARG A 51 -19.80 4.33 -18.92
CA ARG A 51 -19.26 4.18 -17.57
C ARG A 51 -20.35 3.59 -16.66
N GLU A 52 -20.03 2.54 -15.93
CA GLU A 52 -20.94 1.82 -15.04
C GLU A 52 -20.57 2.02 -13.58
N LYS A 53 -21.58 2.12 -12.70
CA LYS A 53 -21.37 2.17 -11.26
C LYS A 53 -21.17 0.75 -10.72
N VAL A 54 -20.17 0.58 -9.87
CA VAL A 54 -19.81 -0.73 -9.30
C VAL A 54 -19.79 -0.71 -7.78
N ARG A 55 -20.05 -1.88 -7.18
CA ARG A 55 -19.72 -2.18 -5.79
C ARG A 55 -18.49 -3.06 -5.77
N CYS A 56 -17.53 -2.74 -4.92
CA CYS A 56 -16.27 -3.44 -4.84
C CYS A 56 -16.00 -3.97 -3.44
N LYS A 57 -15.34 -5.13 -3.38
CA LYS A 57 -14.78 -5.72 -2.17
C LYS A 57 -13.33 -6.12 -2.43
N VAL A 58 -12.46 -5.88 -1.47
CA VAL A 58 -11.05 -6.28 -1.50
C VAL A 58 -10.70 -7.00 -0.21
N ALA A 59 -9.97 -8.09 -0.31
CA ALA A 59 -9.33 -8.73 0.83
C ALA A 59 -7.82 -8.69 0.63
N TYR A 60 -7.08 -8.09 1.57
CA TYR A 60 -5.63 -8.13 1.62
C TYR A 60 -5.18 -9.15 2.66
N ASN A 61 -4.48 -10.20 2.22
CA ASN A 61 -3.92 -11.24 3.07
C ASN A 61 -2.40 -11.07 3.12
N VAL A 62 -1.89 -10.55 4.23
CA VAL A 62 -0.44 -10.43 4.44
C VAL A 62 0.14 -11.83 4.66
N THR A 63 0.98 -12.28 3.72
CA THR A 63 1.60 -13.61 3.77
C THR A 63 2.95 -13.57 4.48
N ARG A 64 3.66 -12.45 4.39
CA ARG A 64 4.85 -12.14 5.21
C ARG A 64 4.80 -10.66 5.58
N PRO A 65 4.77 -10.32 6.88
CA PRO A 65 4.71 -8.93 7.35
C PRO A 65 5.72 -8.05 6.63
N GLY A 66 5.25 -6.93 6.08
CA GLY A 66 6.08 -5.97 5.33
C GLY A 66 6.69 -6.42 4.01
N ARG A 67 6.60 -7.70 3.64
CA ARG A 67 7.34 -8.27 2.51
C ARG A 67 6.45 -8.81 1.42
N SER A 68 5.30 -9.40 1.75
CA SER A 68 4.40 -9.93 0.74
C SER A 68 2.96 -9.99 1.20
N LEU A 69 2.06 -9.80 0.25
CA LEU A 69 0.63 -10.01 0.42
C LEU A 69 0.05 -10.71 -0.81
N THR A 70 -1.10 -11.34 -0.62
CA THR A 70 -2.04 -11.62 -1.70
C THR A 70 -3.24 -10.71 -1.56
N LEU A 71 -3.88 -10.37 -2.68
CA LEU A 71 -5.15 -9.67 -2.66
C LEU A 71 -6.16 -10.35 -3.57
N ASP A 72 -7.42 -10.28 -3.17
CA ASP A 72 -8.58 -10.67 -3.98
C ASP A 72 -9.52 -9.46 -4.08
N LEU A 73 -9.75 -8.99 -5.30
CA LEU A 73 -10.63 -7.87 -5.65
C LEU A 73 -11.83 -8.42 -6.42
N ARG A 74 -13.03 -8.00 -6.01
CA ARG A 74 -14.25 -8.19 -6.79
C ARG A 74 -14.99 -6.87 -6.93
N CYS A 75 -15.19 -6.44 -8.17
CA CYS A 75 -16.09 -5.34 -8.51
C CYS A 75 -17.25 -5.86 -9.36
N ALA A 76 -18.46 -5.38 -9.10
CA ALA A 76 -19.63 -5.77 -9.87
C ALA A 76 -20.64 -4.62 -10.04
N SER A 77 -21.21 -4.55 -11.24
CA SER A 77 -22.38 -3.79 -11.66
C SER A 77 -23.41 -4.77 -12.24
N ASP A 78 -24.51 -4.25 -12.79
CA ASP A 78 -25.48 -5.08 -13.52
C ASP A 78 -24.93 -5.56 -14.87
N ALA A 79 -23.99 -4.83 -15.49
CA ALA A 79 -23.45 -5.11 -16.82
C ALA A 79 -22.05 -5.72 -16.81
N TYR A 80 -21.22 -5.38 -15.83
CA TYR A 80 -19.82 -5.78 -15.74
C TYR A 80 -19.45 -6.34 -14.39
N LYS A 81 -18.55 -7.32 -14.41
CA LYS A 81 -17.97 -7.94 -13.22
C LYS A 81 -16.48 -8.15 -13.46
N MET A 82 -15.67 -7.81 -12.46
CA MET A 82 -14.23 -8.02 -12.44
C MET A 82 -13.89 -8.83 -11.19
N VAL A 83 -13.13 -9.90 -11.36
CA VAL A 83 -12.64 -10.75 -10.26
C VAL A 83 -11.15 -10.91 -10.46
N LEU A 84 -10.36 -10.14 -9.71
CA LEU A 84 -8.92 -10.07 -9.83
C LEU A 84 -8.26 -10.62 -8.57
N SER A 85 -7.21 -11.42 -8.75
CA SER A 85 -6.28 -11.78 -7.68
C SER A 85 -4.87 -11.32 -8.03
N ALA A 86 -4.09 -10.97 -7.02
CA ALA A 86 -2.68 -10.64 -7.20
C ALA A 86 -1.80 -11.14 -6.06
N ASN A 87 -0.54 -11.42 -6.38
CA ASN A 87 0.51 -11.72 -5.42
C ASN A 87 1.57 -10.64 -5.56
N ILE A 88 1.83 -9.90 -4.48
CA ILE A 88 2.74 -8.75 -4.48
C ILE A 88 3.84 -8.98 -3.44
N GLU A 89 5.08 -8.76 -3.86
CA GLU A 89 6.24 -8.69 -3.00
C GLU A 89 6.81 -7.27 -2.97
N GLN A 90 7.31 -6.84 -1.81
CA GLN A 90 7.90 -5.52 -1.60
C GLN A 90 9.38 -5.63 -1.20
N SER A 91 10.25 -4.89 -1.87
CA SER A 91 11.67 -4.76 -1.52
C SER A 91 12.05 -3.30 -1.29
N GLY A 92 12.23 -2.91 -0.04
CA GLY A 92 12.31 -1.50 0.32
C GLY A 92 10.99 -0.81 -0.05
N THR A 93 11.04 0.13 -0.99
CA THR A 93 9.84 0.77 -1.55
C THR A 93 9.36 0.16 -2.85
N GLU A 94 10.12 -0.74 -3.48
CA GLU A 94 9.78 -1.32 -4.78
C GLU A 94 8.77 -2.45 -4.62
N LEU A 95 7.78 -2.48 -5.51
CA LEU A 95 6.77 -3.54 -5.60
C LEU A 95 6.98 -4.34 -6.88
N SER A 96 6.82 -5.65 -6.77
CA SER A 96 6.77 -6.54 -7.92
C SER A 96 5.78 -7.68 -7.68
N GLY A 97 5.22 -8.25 -8.73
CA GLY A 97 4.25 -9.31 -8.56
C GLY A 97 3.60 -9.80 -9.84
N ASN A 98 2.53 -10.56 -9.65
CA ASN A 98 1.67 -11.05 -10.72
C ASN A 98 0.20 -10.84 -10.36
N TRP A 99 -0.61 -10.71 -11.40
CA TRP A 99 -2.05 -10.55 -11.29
C TRP A 99 -2.76 -11.47 -12.29
N PHE A 100 -4.00 -11.81 -11.97
CA PHE A 100 -4.90 -12.54 -12.85
C PHE A 100 -6.33 -12.06 -12.61
N GLU A 101 -7.06 -11.80 -13.68
CA GLU A 101 -8.48 -11.48 -13.68
C GLU A 101 -9.23 -12.63 -14.37
N SER A 102 -10.21 -13.22 -13.69
CA SER A 102 -10.81 -14.49 -14.10
C SER A 102 -12.00 -14.37 -15.05
N GLU A 103 -12.75 -13.27 -15.03
CA GLU A 103 -13.95 -13.13 -15.87
C GLU A 103 -13.58 -12.98 -17.35
N TYR A 104 -12.49 -12.27 -17.64
CA TYR A 104 -11.97 -12.01 -18.97
C TYR A 104 -10.64 -12.72 -19.25
N ARG A 105 -10.15 -13.51 -18.27
CA ARG A 105 -8.95 -14.36 -18.36
C ARG A 105 -7.68 -13.59 -18.74
N GLN A 106 -7.56 -12.40 -18.16
CA GLN A 106 -6.42 -11.52 -18.35
C GLN A 106 -5.41 -11.70 -17.22
N GLY A 107 -4.13 -11.45 -17.49
CA GLY A 107 -3.13 -11.54 -16.44
C GLY A 107 -1.75 -11.11 -16.91
N GLY A 108 -0.84 -11.02 -15.95
CA GLY A 108 0.54 -10.68 -16.21
C GLY A 108 1.25 -10.20 -14.96
N LYS A 109 1.97 -9.09 -15.08
CA LYS A 109 2.90 -8.58 -14.07
C LYS A 109 2.46 -7.26 -13.48
N VAL A 110 2.87 -7.04 -12.24
CA VAL A 110 2.71 -5.77 -11.53
C VAL A 110 4.09 -5.30 -11.13
N TYR A 111 4.36 -4.03 -11.36
CA TYR A 111 5.58 -3.34 -10.92
C TYR A 111 5.19 -2.01 -10.31
N GLY A 112 5.91 -1.49 -9.34
CA GLY A 112 5.57 -0.20 -8.78
C GLY A 112 6.41 0.20 -7.60
N THR A 113 5.92 1.20 -6.88
CA THR A 113 6.49 1.61 -5.61
C THR A 113 5.41 1.86 -4.58
N ASN A 114 5.81 1.79 -3.31
CA ASN A 114 4.99 2.09 -2.15
C ASN A 114 5.77 3.05 -1.25
N LYS A 115 5.25 4.27 -1.08
CA LYS A 115 5.84 5.33 -0.26
C LYS A 115 4.73 6.07 0.47
N ASP A 116 4.83 6.16 1.80
CA ASP A 116 3.92 6.98 2.63
C ASP A 116 2.42 6.72 2.40
N GLY A 117 2.05 5.45 2.17
CA GLY A 117 0.67 5.03 1.92
C GLY A 117 0.16 5.33 0.50
N LEU A 118 1.01 5.86 -0.37
CA LEU A 118 0.80 6.00 -1.81
C LEU A 118 1.48 4.83 -2.53
N ILE A 119 0.70 4.09 -3.30
CA ILE A 119 1.18 3.07 -4.23
C ILE A 119 0.98 3.59 -5.64
N GLU A 120 2.07 3.63 -6.39
CA GLU A 120 2.06 3.90 -7.82
C GLU A 120 2.58 2.65 -8.53
N ALA A 121 1.74 2.05 -9.34
CA ALA A 121 2.01 0.78 -9.98
C ALA A 121 1.68 0.81 -11.47
N ARG A 122 2.32 -0.09 -12.20
CA ARG A 122 2.03 -0.42 -13.58
C ARG A 122 1.64 -1.88 -13.64
N ILE A 123 0.48 -2.14 -14.24
CA ILE A 123 -0.05 -3.47 -14.48
C ILE A 123 0.11 -3.76 -15.97
N GLU A 124 0.76 -4.88 -16.28
CA GLU A 124 1.00 -5.30 -17.66
C GLU A 124 0.47 -6.71 -17.89
N GLY A 125 -0.08 -6.94 -19.07
CA GLY A 125 -0.47 -8.23 -19.61
C GLY A 125 -0.48 -8.18 -21.14
N ASN A 126 -0.87 -9.26 -21.79
CA ASN A 126 -0.78 -9.35 -23.26
C ASN A 126 -1.56 -8.25 -24.00
N THR A 127 -2.69 -7.81 -23.44
CA THR A 127 -3.56 -6.77 -24.03
C THR A 127 -3.92 -5.67 -23.02
N VAL A 128 -3.16 -5.58 -21.93
CA VAL A 128 -3.40 -4.61 -20.85
C VAL A 128 -2.10 -3.91 -20.52
N ALA A 129 -2.13 -2.59 -20.55
CA ALA A 129 -1.09 -1.74 -19.98
C ALA A 129 -1.80 -0.64 -19.20
N ALA A 130 -1.73 -0.71 -17.88
CA ALA A 130 -2.44 0.20 -17.00
C ALA A 130 -1.49 0.86 -16.01
N LEU A 131 -1.76 2.13 -15.72
CA LEU A 131 -1.21 2.83 -14.56
C LEU A 131 -2.22 2.75 -13.43
N VAL A 132 -1.74 2.47 -12.23
CA VAL A 132 -2.54 2.33 -11.02
C VAL A 132 -2.00 3.24 -9.95
N THR A 133 -2.89 3.99 -9.32
CA THR A 133 -2.61 4.79 -8.12
C THR A 133 -3.53 4.33 -7.00
N ILE A 134 -2.96 4.00 -5.85
CA ILE A 134 -3.72 3.67 -4.65
C ILE A 134 -3.23 4.59 -3.53
N GLN A 135 -4.15 5.30 -2.88
CA GLN A 135 -3.82 6.10 -1.72
C GLN A 135 -4.61 5.59 -0.53
N THR A 136 -3.90 5.08 0.47
CA THR A 136 -4.48 4.70 1.76
C THR A 136 -4.29 5.83 2.76
N ARG A 137 -5.37 6.21 3.44
CA ARG A 137 -5.36 7.13 4.58
C ARG A 137 -6.23 6.54 5.68
N SER A 138 -5.59 6.02 6.74
CA SER A 138 -6.29 5.38 7.87
C SER A 138 -7.19 4.22 7.40
N ASN A 139 -8.51 4.38 7.48
CA ASN A 139 -9.51 3.38 7.08
C ASN A 139 -10.18 3.68 5.74
N HIS A 140 -9.63 4.62 4.97
CA HIS A 140 -10.11 4.98 3.64
C HIS A 140 -9.02 4.72 2.60
N GLN A 141 -9.40 4.17 1.45
CA GLN A 141 -8.50 3.87 0.35
C GLN A 141 -9.14 4.26 -0.97
N SER A 142 -8.45 5.11 -1.73
CA SER A 142 -8.80 5.37 -3.12
C SER A 142 -7.98 4.47 -4.05
N PHE A 143 -8.61 3.99 -5.12
CA PHE A 143 -8.00 3.22 -6.18
C PHE A 143 -8.36 3.86 -7.52
N LEU A 144 -7.36 4.19 -8.33
CA LEU A 144 -7.52 4.62 -9.71
C LEU A 144 -6.66 3.73 -10.60
N MET A 145 -7.25 3.24 -11.67
CA MET A 145 -6.56 2.57 -12.76
C MET A 145 -6.93 3.26 -14.06
N GLU A 146 -5.92 3.57 -14.87
CA GLU A 146 -6.05 4.11 -16.21
C GLU A 146 -5.32 3.20 -17.19
N ALA A 147 -6.02 2.70 -18.19
CA ALA A 147 -5.48 1.79 -19.19
C ALA A 147 -5.97 2.17 -20.60
N PRO A 148 -5.53 3.33 -21.14
CA PRO A 148 -5.97 3.78 -22.45
C PRO A 148 -5.78 2.69 -23.52
N GLY A 149 -6.83 2.45 -24.31
CA GLY A 149 -6.81 1.42 -25.37
C GLY A 149 -6.96 -0.03 -24.87
N SER A 150 -7.01 -0.28 -23.57
CA SER A 150 -7.39 -1.59 -23.01
C SER A 150 -8.91 -1.74 -23.00
N TRP A 151 -9.39 -3.00 -23.01
CA TRP A 151 -10.83 -3.31 -22.96
C TRP A 151 -11.55 -2.67 -21.76
N MET A 152 -10.84 -2.56 -20.62
CA MET A 152 -11.23 -1.77 -19.46
C MET A 152 -10.34 -0.55 -19.40
N ALA A 153 -10.86 0.60 -19.81
CA ALA A 153 -10.07 1.83 -20.00
C ALA A 153 -9.81 2.57 -18.69
N GLU A 154 -10.74 2.50 -17.73
CA GLU A 154 -10.60 3.16 -16.43
C GLU A 154 -11.37 2.41 -15.34
N VAL A 155 -10.83 2.38 -14.13
CA VAL A 155 -11.52 1.94 -12.90
C VAL A 155 -11.19 2.93 -11.79
N ALA A 156 -12.21 3.48 -11.14
CA ALA A 156 -12.05 4.41 -10.02
C ALA A 156 -12.94 3.98 -8.85
N ILE A 157 -12.38 3.71 -7.69
CA ILE A 157 -13.08 3.11 -6.55
C ILE A 157 -12.65 3.81 -5.26
N GLU A 158 -13.62 4.07 -4.39
CA GLU A 158 -13.38 4.48 -3.01
C GLU A 158 -13.80 3.35 -2.07
N LEU A 159 -12.89 2.94 -1.20
CA LEU A 159 -13.03 1.82 -0.28
C LEU A 159 -12.92 2.30 1.17
N ASN A 160 -13.71 1.71 2.04
CA ASN A 160 -13.56 1.81 3.48
C ASN A 160 -13.18 0.45 4.05
N ARG A 161 -12.37 0.44 5.10
CA ARG A 161 -12.05 -0.80 5.82
C ARG A 161 -13.33 -1.33 6.47
N ASP A 162 -13.58 -2.62 6.32
CA ASP A 162 -14.70 -3.27 6.98
C ASP A 162 -14.44 -3.30 8.49
N VAL A 163 -15.47 -2.95 9.28
CA VAL A 163 -15.41 -3.08 10.73
C VAL A 163 -15.54 -4.56 11.07
N LYS A 164 -14.63 -5.07 11.91
CA LYS A 164 -14.70 -6.45 12.44
C LYS A 164 -15.82 -6.59 13.46
#